data_AF-A0A8T2W5V8-F1
#
_entry.id   AF-A0A8T2W5V8-F1
#
_cell.length_a   1.000
_cell.length_b   1.000
_cell.length_c   1.000
_cell.angle_alpha   90.00
_cell.angle_beta   90.00
_cell.angle_gamma   90.00
#
_symmetry.space_group_name_H-M   'P 1'
#
loop_
_entity.id
_entity.type
_entity.pdbx_description
1 polymer ?
#
loop_
_entity_poly.entity_id
_entity_poly.type
_entity_poly.pdbx_seq_one_letter_code
_entity_poly.pdbx_strand_id
1 'polypeptide(L)'
;MNKVLYADAAGTAIQRYYGKSHIALAGLIPATLLSPSDSIPAKIADVGIAAIVPFHAHVGLNVVVADYVPKMMQVPARIGVLGLSSAMFLGLMKLSLGGPGIGGALKEIWKSPAEAAQKS
;
A
#
# COMPACT_ATOMS: atom_id res chain seq x y z
N MET A 1 -14.47 6.30 -20.52
CA MET A 1 -13.36 5.38 -20.20
C MET A 1 -13.45 5.02 -18.72
N ASN A 2 -13.32 3.74 -18.34
CA ASN A 2 -13.45 3.32 -16.94
C ASN A 2 -12.26 3.87 -16.13
N LYS A 3 -12.54 4.77 -15.19
CA LYS A 3 -11.51 5.49 -14.40
C LYS A 3 -10.75 4.58 -13.43
N VAL A 4 -11.30 3.42 -13.09
CA VAL A 4 -10.65 2.42 -12.22
C VAL A 4 -9.65 1.61 -13.03
N LEU A 5 -10.04 1.10 -14.20
CA LEU A 5 -9.13 0.31 -15.05
C LEU A 5 -8.06 1.14 -15.77
N TYR A 6 -8.32 2.43 -15.98
CA TYR A 6 -7.38 3.36 -16.63
C TYR A 6 -6.96 4.45 -15.66
N ALA A 7 -6.47 4.05 -14.48
CA ALA A 7 -6.18 4.95 -13.37
C ALA A 7 -5.12 6.02 -13.70
N ASP A 8 -4.16 5.69 -14.55
CA ASP A 8 -3.16 6.59 -15.15
C ASP A 8 -3.79 7.70 -16.00
N ALA A 9 -4.87 7.40 -16.72
CA ALA A 9 -5.54 8.33 -17.63
C ALA A 9 -6.86 8.88 -17.06
N ALA A 10 -7.14 8.68 -15.77
CA ALA A 10 -8.46 8.95 -15.17
C ALA A 10 -8.76 10.43 -14.86
N GLY A 11 -7.87 11.35 -15.29
CA GLY A 11 -8.02 12.79 -15.21
C GLY A 11 -7.28 13.45 -14.03
N THR A 12 -7.38 14.78 -13.96
CA THR A 12 -6.59 15.62 -13.04
C THR A 12 -6.83 15.33 -11.56
N ALA A 13 -8.04 14.91 -11.18
CA ALA A 13 -8.37 14.58 -9.80
C ALA A 13 -7.58 13.37 -9.29
N ILE A 14 -7.56 12.26 -10.04
CA ILE A 14 -6.82 11.05 -9.64
C ILE A 14 -5.32 11.31 -9.64
N GLN A 15 -4.80 12.07 -10.60
CA GLN A 15 -3.39 12.45 -10.62
C GLN A 15 -3.00 13.33 -9.42
N ARG A 16 -3.89 14.23 -8.97
CA ARG A 16 -3.68 14.99 -7.72
C ARG A 16 -3.66 14.09 -6.50
N TYR A 17 -4.58 13.11 -6.40
CA TYR A 17 -4.56 12.15 -5.30
C TYR A 17 -3.33 11.24 -5.34
N TYR A 18 -2.89 10.84 -6.53
CA TYR A 18 -1.64 10.10 -6.71
C TYR A 18 -0.44 10.91 -6.23
N GLY A 19 -0.33 12.19 -6.59
CA GLY A 19 0.69 13.09 -6.03
C GLY A 19 0.63 13.17 -4.51
N LYS A 20 -0.56 13.36 -3.93
CA LYS A 20 -0.76 13.39 -2.46
C LYS A 20 -0.39 12.07 -1.78
N SER A 21 -0.53 10.92 -2.46
CA SER A 21 -0.17 9.62 -1.89
C SER A 21 1.32 9.54 -1.53
N HIS A 22 2.20 10.20 -2.30
CA HIS A 22 3.64 10.24 -2.01
C HIS A 22 3.90 10.95 -0.69
N ILE A 23 3.29 12.12 -0.51
CA ILE A 23 3.42 12.92 0.72
C ILE A 23 2.83 12.17 1.91
N ALA A 24 1.67 11.54 1.72
CA ALA A 24 1.04 10.75 2.76
C ALA A 24 1.94 9.58 3.20
N LEU A 25 2.50 8.81 2.27
CA LEU A 25 3.43 7.72 2.59
C LEU A 25 4.71 8.22 3.26
N ALA A 26 5.25 9.36 2.82
CA ALA A 26 6.42 9.99 3.44
C ALA A 26 6.20 10.32 4.93
N GLY A 27 4.96 10.64 5.33
CA GLY A 27 4.61 10.85 6.74
C GLY A 27 4.21 9.57 7.48
N LEU A 28 3.42 8.70 6.86
CA LEU A 28 2.85 7.53 7.52
C LEU A 28 3.89 6.45 7.84
N ILE A 29 4.87 6.23 6.96
CA ILE A 29 5.93 5.25 7.16
C ILE A 29 6.74 5.56 8.44
N PRO A 30 7.34 6.74 8.62
CA PRO A 30 8.03 7.05 9.87
C PRO A 30 7.06 7.08 11.06
N ALA A 31 5.81 7.53 10.89
CA ALA A 31 4.83 7.54 11.97
C ALA A 31 4.57 6.15 12.56
N THR A 32 4.40 5.11 11.73
CA THR A 32 4.21 3.74 12.23
C THR A 32 5.48 3.16 12.86
N LEU A 33 6.65 3.45 12.28
CA LEU A 33 7.92 2.90 12.76
C LEU A 33 8.38 3.56 14.07
N LEU A 34 8.15 4.85 14.26
CA LEU A 34 8.59 5.57 15.45
C LEU A 34 7.58 5.51 16.61
N SER A 35 6.31 5.24 16.33
CA SER A 35 5.31 5.07 17.38
C SER A 35 5.50 3.74 18.13
N PRO A 36 5.20 3.65 19.43
CA PRO A 36 5.19 2.35 20.13
C PRO A 36 4.25 1.36 19.43
N SER A 37 4.65 0.09 19.34
CA SER A 37 3.79 -0.97 18.78
C SER A 37 2.44 -1.02 19.52
N ASP A 38 1.37 -1.32 18.80
CA ASP A 38 -0.03 -1.34 19.28
C ASP A 38 -0.62 -0.01 19.79
N SER A 39 0.14 1.09 19.77
CA SER A 39 -0.39 2.41 20.13
C SER A 39 -1.43 2.91 19.11
N ILE A 40 -2.35 3.76 19.54
CA ILE A 40 -3.36 4.37 18.65
C ILE A 40 -2.73 5.09 17.46
N PRO A 41 -1.66 5.91 17.61
CA PRO A 41 -1.00 6.54 16.48
C PRO A 41 -0.40 5.54 15.48
N ALA A 42 0.19 4.43 15.96
CA ALA A 42 0.70 3.37 15.09
C ALA A 42 -0.44 2.71 14.30
N LYS A 43 -1.57 2.38 14.94
CA LYS A 43 -2.73 1.78 14.26
C LYS A 43 -3.32 2.70 13.19
N ILE A 44 -3.45 4.00 13.47
CA ILE A 44 -3.92 4.98 12.48
C ILE A 44 -2.94 5.04 11.30
N ALA A 45 -1.64 5.07 11.57
CA ALA A 45 -0.62 5.07 10.52
C ALA A 45 -0.69 3.79 9.67
N ASP A 46 -0.80 2.62 10.31
CA ASP A 46 -0.88 1.31 9.65
C ASP A 46 -2.13 1.14 8.78
N VAL A 47 -3.30 1.62 9.24
CA VAL A 47 -4.52 1.65 8.42
C VAL A 47 -4.36 2.61 7.24
N GLY A 48 -3.73 3.76 7.46
CA GLY A 48 -3.41 4.72 6.40
C GLY A 48 -2.51 4.12 5.33
N ILE A 49 -1.43 3.44 5.72
CA ILE A 49 -0.51 2.74 4.81
C ILE A 49 -1.26 1.64 4.05
N ALA A 50 -2.07 0.83 4.76
CA ALA A 50 -2.85 -0.24 4.16
C ALA A 50 -3.83 0.25 3.08
N ALA A 51 -4.33 1.49 3.17
CA ALA A 51 -5.18 2.09 2.14
C ALA A 51 -4.37 2.77 1.01
N ILE A 52 -3.31 3.51 1.37
CA ILE A 52 -2.59 4.37 0.42
C ILE A 52 -1.63 3.57 -0.46
N VAL A 53 -0.95 2.55 0.07
CA VAL A 53 0.01 1.75 -0.72
C VAL A 53 -0.69 1.05 -1.89
N PRO A 54 -1.82 0.33 -1.71
CA PRO A 54 -2.52 -0.28 -2.84
C PRO A 54 -2.99 0.73 -3.88
N PHE A 55 -3.49 1.90 -3.45
CA PHE A 55 -3.89 2.97 -4.37
C PHE A 55 -2.69 3.52 -5.17
N HIS A 56 -1.59 3.83 -4.49
CA HIS A 56 -0.35 4.30 -5.11
C HIS A 56 0.18 3.28 -6.13
N ALA A 57 0.29 2.01 -5.72
CA ALA A 57 0.72 0.92 -6.57
C ALA A 57 -0.24 0.70 -7.76
N HIS A 58 -1.55 0.83 -7.55
CA HIS A 58 -2.54 0.67 -8.62
C HIS A 58 -2.34 1.70 -9.74
N VAL A 59 -2.22 2.99 -9.40
CA VAL A 59 -1.98 4.04 -10.39
C VAL A 59 -0.62 3.86 -11.06
N GLY A 60 0.44 3.60 -10.28
CA GLY A 60 1.79 3.40 -10.80
C GLY A 60 1.90 2.21 -11.75
N LEU A 61 1.31 1.06 -11.41
CA LEU A 61 1.32 -0.12 -12.28
C LEU A 61 0.51 0.08 -13.56
N ASN A 62 -0.54 0.91 -13.54
CA ASN A 62 -1.25 1.26 -14.77
C ASN A 62 -0.38 2.06 -15.74
N VAL A 63 0.54 2.90 -15.24
CA VAL A 63 1.56 3.57 -16.07
C VAL A 63 2.53 2.53 -16.65
N VAL A 64 3.02 1.59 -15.84
CA VAL A 64 3.89 0.50 -16.31
C VAL A 64 3.20 -0.34 -17.40
N VAL A 65 1.91 -0.65 -17.24
CA VAL A 65 1.14 -1.35 -18.28
C VAL A 65 1.03 -0.53 -19.56
N ALA A 66 0.84 0.79 -19.46
CA ALA A 66 0.77 1.66 -20.63
C ALA A 66 2.10 1.68 -21.41
N ASP A 67 3.23 1.71 -20.70
CA ASP A 67 4.56 1.84 -21.28
C ASP A 67 5.07 0.52 -21.90
N TYR A 68 4.79 -0.62 -21.27
CA TYR A 68 5.47 -1.89 -21.61
C TYR A 68 4.56 -3.00 -22.15
N VAL A 69 3.24 -2.92 -21.98
CA VAL A 69 2.34 -4.00 -22.42
C VAL A 69 1.79 -3.72 -23.82
N PRO A 70 1.86 -4.68 -24.76
CA PRO A 70 1.27 -4.52 -26.10
C PRO A 70 -0.23 -4.19 -26.04
N LYS A 71 -0.70 -3.31 -26.94
CA LYS A 71 -2.08 -2.77 -26.91
C LYS A 71 -3.18 -3.83 -26.78
N MET A 72 -3.05 -4.97 -27.46
CA MET A 72 -4.01 -6.09 -27.37
C MET A 72 -4.12 -6.71 -25.97
N MET A 73 -3.05 -6.63 -25.16
CA MET A 73 -2.97 -7.25 -23.84
C MET A 73 -3.13 -6.25 -22.68
N GLN A 74 -3.26 -4.96 -22.96
CA GLN A 74 -3.34 -3.94 -21.91
C GLN A 74 -4.60 -4.10 -21.04
N VAL A 75 -5.75 -4.41 -21.64
CA VAL A 75 -7.00 -4.58 -20.87
C VAL A 75 -6.92 -5.77 -19.91
N PRO A 76 -6.55 -6.99 -20.36
CA PRO A 76 -6.28 -8.11 -19.44
C PRO A 76 -5.26 -7.76 -18.35
N ALA A 77 -4.16 -7.10 -18.70
CA ALA A 77 -3.14 -6.70 -17.72
C ALA A 77 -3.69 -5.73 -16.67
N ARG A 78 -4.47 -4.71 -17.07
CA ARG A 78 -5.11 -3.74 -16.17
C ARG A 78 -6.12 -4.39 -15.23
N ILE A 79 -6.87 -5.39 -15.72
CA ILE A 79 -7.76 -6.21 -14.88
C ILE A 79 -6.94 -6.98 -13.84
N GLY A 80 -5.82 -7.59 -14.25
CA GLY A 80 -4.89 -8.25 -13.34
C GLY A 80 -4.33 -7.31 -12.27
N VAL A 81 -3.92 -6.10 -12.66
CA VAL A 81 -3.46 -5.05 -11.74
C VAL A 81 -4.58 -4.67 -10.75
N LEU A 82 -5.82 -4.51 -11.22
CA LEU A 82 -6.95 -4.22 -10.33
C LEU A 82 -7.16 -5.35 -9.31
N GLY A 83 -7.16 -6.61 -9.75
CA GLY A 83 -7.28 -7.77 -8.86
C GLY A 83 -6.16 -7.83 -7.82
N LEU A 84 -4.92 -7.59 -8.24
CA LEU A 84 -3.75 -7.55 -7.35
C LEU A 84 -3.86 -6.41 -6.33
N SER A 85 -4.25 -5.19 -6.76
CA SER A 85 -4.45 -4.05 -5.87
C SER A 85 -5.55 -4.31 -4.85
N SER A 86 -6.67 -4.93 -5.25
CA SER A 86 -7.74 -5.32 -4.32
C SER A 86 -7.27 -6.37 -3.31
N ALA A 87 -6.57 -7.41 -3.75
CA ALA A 87 -6.01 -8.43 -2.86
C ALA A 87 -5.01 -7.82 -1.87
N MET A 88 -4.13 -6.93 -2.34
CA MET A 88 -3.18 -6.19 -1.51
C MET A 88 -3.90 -5.35 -0.45
N PHE A 89 -4.92 -4.59 -0.85
CA PHE A 89 -5.71 -3.78 0.09
C PHE A 89 -6.36 -4.63 1.18
N LEU A 90 -7.02 -5.72 0.82
CA LEU A 90 -7.69 -6.60 1.80
C LEU A 90 -6.66 -7.25 2.74
N GLY A 91 -5.53 -7.72 2.21
CA GLY A 91 -4.46 -8.34 3.00
C GLY A 91 -3.84 -7.36 4.00
N LEU A 92 -3.47 -6.16 3.54
CA LEU A 92 -2.89 -5.15 4.41
C LEU A 92 -3.91 -4.63 5.43
N MET A 93 -5.16 -4.43 5.03
CA MET A 93 -6.19 -3.97 5.96
C MET A 93 -6.49 -5.00 7.05
N LYS A 94 -6.52 -6.28 6.69
CA LYS A 94 -6.62 -7.38 7.66
C LYS A 94 -5.45 -7.35 8.65
N LEU A 95 -4.22 -7.16 8.17
CA LEU A 95 -3.03 -7.07 9.02
C LEU A 95 -3.09 -5.85 9.96
N SER A 96 -3.52 -4.70 9.45
CA SER A 96 -3.60 -3.45 10.22
C SER A 96 -4.72 -3.44 11.27
N LEU A 97 -5.85 -4.10 11.00
CA LEU A 97 -7.00 -4.10 11.91
C LEU A 97 -7.01 -5.28 12.90
N GLY A 98 -6.64 -6.47 12.44
CA GLY A 98 -6.73 -7.71 13.22
C GLY A 98 -5.38 -8.32 13.61
N GLY A 99 -4.28 -7.78 13.11
CA GLY A 99 -2.92 -8.24 13.40
C GLY A 99 -2.08 -7.21 14.17
N PRO A 100 -0.76 -7.43 14.25
CA PRO A 100 0.19 -6.53 14.91
C PRO A 100 0.41 -5.20 14.17
N GLY A 101 -0.28 -4.96 13.04
CA GLY A 101 -0.02 -3.81 12.18
C GLY A 101 1.22 -3.98 11.31
N ILE A 102 1.36 -3.10 10.31
CA ILE A 102 2.48 -3.13 9.36
C ILE A 102 3.77 -2.73 10.09
N GLY A 103 3.76 -1.65 10.87
CA GLY A 103 4.92 -1.22 11.65
C GLY A 103 5.31 -2.23 12.73
N GLY A 104 4.33 -2.84 13.40
CA GLY A 104 4.59 -3.90 14.39
C GLY A 104 5.23 -5.13 13.74
N ALA A 105 4.69 -5.61 12.63
CA ALA A 105 5.27 -6.73 11.88
C ALA A 105 6.71 -6.43 11.41
N LEU A 106 6.97 -5.23 10.89
CA LEU A 106 8.32 -4.81 10.48
C LEU A 106 9.30 -4.77 11.65
N LYS A 107 8.89 -4.26 12.82
CA LYS A 107 9.72 -4.25 14.02
C LYS A 107 10.06 -5.65 14.48
N GLU A 108 9.10 -6.57 14.46
CA GLU A 108 9.35 -7.98 14.80
C GLU A 108 10.35 -8.64 13.86
N ILE A 109 10.28 -8.36 12.55
CA ILE A 109 11.26 -8.83 11.56
C ILE A 109 12.67 -8.29 11.86
N TRP A 110 12.77 -7.08 12.40
CA TRP A 110 14.04 -6.41 12.68
C TRP A 110 14.66 -6.69 14.05
N LYS A 111 13.98 -7.46 14.92
CA LYS A 111 14.55 -7.83 16.22
C LYS A 111 15.79 -8.69 16.07
N SER A 112 16.75 -8.48 16.95
CA SER A 112 17.91 -9.36 17.03
C SER A 112 17.53 -10.75 17.54
N PRO A 113 18.33 -11.79 17.23
CA PRO A 113 18.09 -13.14 17.75
C PRO A 113 18.06 -13.20 19.28
N ALA A 114 18.84 -12.36 19.96
CA ALA A 114 18.86 -12.28 21.42
C ALA A 114 17.54 -11.73 22.00
N GLU A 115 16.97 -10.70 21.36
CA GLU A 115 15.66 -10.15 21.74
C GLU A 115 14.51 -11.12 21.42
N ALA A 116 14.65 -11.92 20.36
CA ALA A 116 13.68 -12.95 19.99
C ALA A 116 13.67 -14.11 21.00
N ALA A 117 14.84 -14.58 21.46
CA ALA A 117 14.98 -15.68 22.42
C ALA A 117 14.50 -15.33 23.85
N GLN A 118 14.45 -14.05 24.20
CA GLN A 118 13.99 -13.61 25.52
C GLN A 118 12.46 -13.60 25.67
N LYS A 119 11.73 -13.72 24.55
CA LYS A 119 10.25 -13.74 24.49
C LYS A 119 9.65 -15.13 24.28
N SER A 120 10.48 -16.18 24.21
CA SER A 120 10.07 -17.60 24.05
C SER A 120 10.00 -18.32 25.39
#